data_AF-A0A0U3NQ23-F1
#
_entry.id   AF-A0A0U3NQ23-F1
#
_cell.length_a   1.000
_cell.length_b   1.000
_cell.length_c   1.000
_cell.angle_alpha   90.00
_cell.angle_beta   90.00
_cell.angle_gamma   90.00
#
_symmetry.space_group_name_H-M   'P 1'
#
loop_
_entity.id
_entity.type
_entity.pdbx_description
1 polymer ?
#
loop_
_entity_poly.entity_id
_entity_poly.type
_entity_poly.pdbx_seq_one_letter_code
_entity_poly.pdbx_strand_id
1 'polypeptide(L)'
;MNTKIQKLVFWKNSNFSFREILNKFSRGLFVTVSIMPLAGLFLGIGATIVNNVAKGSVGADIGTEIQNLGQFLFDSLGLFFAIGIAMSFANEKAYAAFAAALGYFAFAYAQSVFIKPVTPGASDTLYNIFFYKDLSNQIASNFVGSITQVQTSVFGGMVIGGVVAKLYNRFNSTQLPILIQFFSGERFVGIIVIPVCALIGIAFLLVWPLFSIGLNWVGENSGKLPGGLDSLIFGILERCLVPFGLHHVFYAPLWWTGAGGSLDPNVDHIWINGKDEGTIAAYLQSLGLDYKNYNWQGDSKMWFTFQQLGFPFRTADNFYFTHNGERLNFNLGRFMQGKYPFMIFGLSGAAYAMIMAAPKEKRVEARTMIISAASTSFLLGITEPIEYTFLLLAPVLFFGFHAIMAGISFMLMNLLGANIGMTLSGGAVDLLVYGVLPMFNHSVVPGQNLNTGFWWVFVIGIPYAVIYYFVFIFI
;
A
#
# COMPACT_ATOMS: atom_id res chain seq x y z
N MET A 1 11.63 -43.94 -39.31
CA MET A 1 13.01 -43.82 -38.78
C MET A 1 13.74 -42.83 -39.68
N ASN A 2 14.24 -41.64 -39.29
CA ASN A 2 14.57 -41.07 -37.99
C ASN A 2 14.46 -39.53 -38.06
N THR A 3 13.66 -38.96 -37.15
CA THR A 3 13.91 -37.74 -36.33
C THR A 3 14.82 -36.64 -36.93
N LYS A 4 14.26 -35.55 -37.47
CA LYS A 4 13.86 -34.33 -36.73
C LYS A 4 14.65 -34.07 -35.43
N ILE A 5 15.82 -33.44 -35.56
CA ILE A 5 16.38 -32.57 -34.51
C ILE A 5 16.24 -31.14 -35.04
N GLN A 6 15.02 -30.60 -34.94
CA GLN A 6 14.85 -29.15 -35.00
C GLN A 6 15.24 -28.60 -33.62
N LYS A 7 16.29 -27.78 -33.64
CA LYS A 7 16.85 -27.04 -32.52
C LYS A 7 15.75 -26.51 -31.59
N LEU A 8 15.87 -26.89 -30.31
CA LEU A 8 15.30 -26.21 -29.16
C LEU A 8 15.76 -24.74 -29.14
N VAL A 9 15.07 -23.88 -29.88
CA VAL A 9 15.20 -22.42 -29.75
C VAL A 9 14.08 -21.99 -28.81
N PHE A 10 14.41 -21.88 -27.52
CA PHE A 10 13.53 -21.49 -26.42
C PHE A 10 13.06 -20.02 -26.49
N TRP A 11 13.44 -19.27 -27.53
CA TRP A 11 13.37 -17.81 -27.52
C TRP A 11 13.14 -17.22 -28.92
N LYS A 12 11.97 -17.48 -29.53
CA LYS A 12 11.65 -16.79 -30.81
C LYS A 12 10.16 -16.68 -31.14
N ASN A 13 9.28 -16.31 -30.20
CA ASN A 13 7.88 -16.05 -30.57
C ASN A 13 7.14 -15.03 -29.66
N SER A 14 7.74 -13.88 -29.39
CA SER A 14 7.01 -12.65 -29.06
C SER A 14 7.92 -11.43 -29.26
N ASN A 15 8.08 -10.97 -30.50
CA ASN A 15 8.80 -9.72 -30.78
C ASN A 15 7.90 -8.52 -30.50
N PHE A 16 7.51 -8.34 -29.24
CA PHE A 16 6.93 -7.07 -28.83
C PHE A 16 8.04 -6.02 -28.87
N SER A 17 7.76 -4.85 -29.46
CA SER A 17 8.66 -3.71 -29.29
C SER A 17 8.68 -3.30 -27.81
N PHE A 18 9.78 -2.73 -27.32
CA PHE A 18 9.86 -2.26 -25.92
C PHE A 18 8.69 -1.32 -25.56
N ARG A 19 8.30 -0.43 -26.48
CA ARG A 19 7.13 0.45 -26.35
C ARG A 19 5.82 -0.33 -26.21
N GLU A 20 5.67 -1.43 -26.95
CA GLU A 20 4.48 -2.27 -26.87
C GLU A 20 4.41 -3.06 -25.56
N ILE A 21 5.55 -3.53 -25.04
CA ILE A 21 5.65 -4.14 -23.70
C ILE A 21 5.19 -3.14 -22.64
N LEU A 22 5.72 -1.91 -22.68
CA LEU A 22 5.33 -0.84 -21.75
C LEU A 22 3.84 -0.50 -21.86
N ASN A 23 3.30 -0.40 -23.08
CA ASN A 23 1.88 -0.12 -23.28
C ASN A 23 0.98 -1.23 -22.73
N LYS A 24 1.30 -2.50 -22.99
CA LYS A 24 0.56 -3.65 -22.47
C LYS A 24 0.68 -3.75 -20.95
N PHE A 25 1.87 -3.51 -20.41
CA PHE A 25 2.07 -3.47 -18.98
C PHE A 25 1.22 -2.38 -18.33
N SER A 26 1.33 -1.12 -18.80
CA SER A 26 0.52 0.01 -18.33
C SER A 26 -0.99 -0.27 -18.36
N ARG A 27 -1.50 -0.80 -19.48
CA ARG A 27 -2.92 -1.16 -19.62
C ARG A 27 -3.34 -2.23 -18.61
N GLY A 28 -2.53 -3.27 -18.42
CA GLY A 28 -2.81 -4.31 -17.44
C GLY A 28 -2.86 -3.77 -16.01
N LEU A 29 -1.97 -2.84 -15.65
CA LEU A 29 -2.01 -2.17 -14.34
C LEU A 29 -3.28 -1.32 -14.18
N PHE A 30 -3.69 -0.60 -15.23
CA PHE A 30 -4.82 0.33 -15.17
C PHE A 30 -6.15 -0.37 -14.91
N VAL A 31 -6.38 -1.55 -15.52
CA VAL A 31 -7.59 -2.36 -15.28
C VAL A 31 -7.75 -2.64 -13.80
N THR A 32 -6.68 -3.05 -13.13
CA THR A 32 -6.70 -3.38 -11.71
C THR A 32 -6.79 -2.16 -10.79
N VAL A 33 -6.13 -1.06 -11.14
CA VAL A 33 -6.13 0.16 -10.31
C VAL A 33 -7.50 0.85 -10.31
N SER A 34 -8.29 0.69 -11.38
CA SER A 34 -9.59 1.36 -11.52
C SER A 34 -10.60 1.07 -10.41
N ILE A 35 -10.47 -0.05 -9.70
CA ILE A 35 -11.37 -0.44 -8.59
C ILE A 35 -10.91 0.08 -7.22
N MET A 36 -9.65 0.50 -7.09
CA MET A 36 -9.08 0.97 -5.82
C MET A 36 -9.80 2.20 -5.25
N PRO A 37 -10.25 3.19 -6.05
CA PRO A 37 -11.06 4.30 -5.58
C PRO A 37 -12.32 3.88 -4.83
N LEU A 38 -13.02 2.88 -5.37
CA LEU A 38 -14.24 2.36 -4.75
C LEU A 38 -13.91 1.59 -3.46
N ALA A 39 -12.86 0.77 -3.48
CA ALA A 39 -12.39 0.02 -2.31
C ALA A 39 -12.01 0.96 -1.16
N GLY A 40 -11.24 2.00 -1.48
CA GLY A 40 -10.89 3.06 -0.54
C GLY A 40 -12.15 3.71 0.01
N LEU A 41 -13.03 4.23 -0.85
CA LEU A 41 -14.25 4.92 -0.39
C LEU A 41 -15.06 4.09 0.61
N PHE A 42 -15.22 2.79 0.38
CA PHE A 42 -15.86 1.88 1.32
C PHE A 42 -15.11 1.77 2.65
N LEU A 43 -13.79 1.57 2.65
CA LEU A 43 -13.00 1.59 3.89
C LEU A 43 -13.15 2.91 4.66
N GLY A 44 -13.01 4.05 3.99
CA GLY A 44 -13.08 5.37 4.62
C GLY A 44 -14.45 5.70 5.21
N ILE A 45 -15.52 5.46 4.45
CA ILE A 45 -16.89 5.67 4.93
C ILE A 45 -17.21 4.74 6.09
N GLY A 46 -16.91 3.45 5.95
CA GLY A 46 -17.20 2.47 6.99
C GLY A 46 -16.41 2.73 8.28
N ALA A 47 -15.13 3.08 8.18
CA ALA A 47 -14.29 3.46 9.33
C ALA A 47 -14.83 4.71 10.02
N THR A 48 -15.26 5.72 9.25
CA THR A 48 -15.88 6.94 9.80
C THR A 48 -17.14 6.59 10.58
N ILE A 49 -18.02 5.73 10.05
CA ILE A 49 -19.23 5.32 10.76
C ILE A 49 -18.86 4.59 12.06
N VAL A 50 -17.98 3.59 12.01
CA VAL A 50 -17.58 2.80 13.19
C VAL A 50 -16.98 3.68 14.28
N ASN A 51 -16.18 4.68 13.92
CA ASN A 51 -15.53 5.58 14.88
C ASN A 51 -16.47 6.62 15.50
N ASN A 52 -17.66 6.84 14.93
CA ASN A 52 -18.60 7.89 15.38
C ASN A 52 -19.90 7.34 15.99
N VAL A 53 -20.04 6.01 16.11
CA VAL A 53 -21.22 5.36 16.70
C VAL A 53 -20.81 4.52 17.90
N ALA A 54 -21.77 4.18 18.77
CA ALA A 54 -21.51 3.32 19.92
C ALA A 54 -21.04 1.93 19.46
N LYS A 55 -20.00 1.40 20.10
CA LYS A 55 -19.48 0.04 19.85
C LYS A 55 -20.60 -0.99 20.09
N GLY A 56 -20.76 -1.95 19.18
CA GLY A 56 -21.81 -2.99 19.24
C GLY A 56 -23.21 -2.51 18.85
N SER A 57 -23.36 -1.29 18.32
CA SER A 57 -24.62 -0.83 17.74
C SER A 57 -24.80 -1.34 16.30
N VAL A 58 -26.05 -1.36 15.82
CA VAL A 58 -26.37 -1.64 14.41
C VAL A 58 -25.61 -0.69 13.46
N GLY A 59 -25.36 0.55 13.89
CA GLY A 59 -24.53 1.49 13.12
C GLY A 59 -23.09 1.02 12.97
N ALA A 60 -22.50 0.43 14.03
CA ALA A 60 -21.14 -0.13 13.97
C ALA A 60 -21.10 -1.37 13.05
N ASP A 61 -22.14 -2.20 13.07
CA ASP A 61 -22.25 -3.37 12.19
C ASP A 61 -22.33 -2.94 10.72
N ILE A 62 -23.16 -1.93 10.40
CA ILE A 62 -23.24 -1.35 9.04
C ILE A 62 -21.89 -0.78 8.62
N GLY A 63 -21.23 0.00 9.48
CA GLY A 63 -19.91 0.56 9.18
C GLY A 63 -18.84 -0.52 8.97
N THR A 64 -18.92 -1.61 9.72
CA THR A 64 -18.02 -2.77 9.56
C THR A 64 -18.29 -3.51 8.24
N GLU A 65 -19.55 -3.71 7.88
CA GLU A 65 -19.92 -4.36 6.62
C GLU A 65 -19.45 -3.54 5.41
N ILE A 66 -19.61 -2.21 5.46
CA ILE A 66 -19.07 -1.32 4.41
C ILE A 66 -17.53 -1.45 4.35
N GLN A 67 -16.82 -1.50 5.49
CA GLN A 67 -15.37 -1.75 5.48
C GLN A 67 -15.02 -3.10 4.84
N ASN A 68 -15.76 -4.17 5.13
CA ASN A 68 -15.51 -5.49 4.55
C ASN A 68 -15.59 -5.50 3.02
N LEU A 69 -16.54 -4.75 2.43
CA LEU A 69 -16.64 -4.58 0.98
C LEU A 69 -15.38 -3.95 0.37
N GLY A 70 -14.78 -2.98 1.07
CA GLY A 70 -13.51 -2.38 0.67
C GLY A 70 -12.33 -3.35 0.88
N GLN A 71 -12.25 -3.97 2.06
CA GLN A 71 -11.15 -4.86 2.45
C GLN A 71 -11.02 -6.07 1.51
N PHE A 72 -12.13 -6.67 1.11
CA PHE A 72 -12.14 -7.77 0.14
C PHE A 72 -11.43 -7.43 -1.18
N LEU A 73 -11.61 -6.19 -1.67
CA LEU A 73 -10.96 -5.74 -2.89
C LEU A 73 -9.44 -5.58 -2.70
N PHE A 74 -9.01 -5.09 -1.53
CA PHE A 74 -7.58 -4.99 -1.17
C PHE A 74 -6.93 -6.37 -1.01
N ASP A 75 -7.59 -7.30 -0.31
CA ASP A 75 -7.12 -8.68 -0.11
C ASP A 75 -6.99 -9.46 -1.43
N SER A 76 -7.76 -9.05 -2.44
CA SER A 76 -7.78 -9.66 -3.78
C SER A 76 -6.89 -8.95 -4.81
N LEU A 77 -6.15 -7.89 -4.44
CA LEU A 77 -5.38 -7.10 -5.41
C LEU A 77 -4.41 -7.94 -6.24
N GLY A 78 -3.64 -8.83 -5.61
CA GLY A 78 -2.71 -9.70 -6.34
C GLY A 78 -3.41 -10.55 -7.42
N LEU A 79 -4.60 -11.07 -7.14
CA LEU A 79 -5.41 -11.79 -8.14
C LEU A 79 -5.81 -10.87 -9.29
N PHE A 80 -6.32 -9.67 -8.98
CA PHE A 80 -6.73 -8.72 -10.02
C PHE A 80 -5.56 -8.27 -10.89
N PHE A 81 -4.36 -8.11 -10.34
CA PHE A 81 -3.15 -7.81 -11.11
C PHE A 81 -2.74 -8.99 -11.99
N ALA A 82 -2.84 -10.23 -11.50
CA ALA A 82 -2.59 -11.41 -12.33
C ALA A 82 -3.53 -11.45 -13.54
N ILE A 83 -4.83 -11.18 -13.32
CA ILE A 83 -5.84 -11.12 -14.38
C ILE A 83 -5.54 -9.98 -15.37
N GLY A 84 -5.36 -8.74 -14.88
CA GLY A 84 -5.14 -7.56 -15.72
C GLY A 84 -3.89 -7.69 -16.60
N ILE A 85 -2.77 -8.13 -16.02
CA ILE A 85 -1.53 -8.37 -16.77
C ILE A 85 -1.71 -9.50 -17.78
N ALA A 86 -2.31 -10.63 -17.39
CA ALA A 86 -2.52 -11.75 -18.30
C ALA A 86 -3.38 -11.36 -19.50
N MET A 87 -4.51 -10.69 -19.26
CA MET A 87 -5.42 -10.21 -20.30
C MET A 87 -4.73 -9.24 -21.26
N SER A 88 -4.02 -8.23 -20.75
CA SER A 88 -3.42 -7.21 -21.60
C SER A 88 -2.33 -7.78 -22.52
N PHE A 89 -1.51 -8.69 -21.99
CA PHE A 89 -0.49 -9.37 -22.79
C PHE A 89 -1.06 -10.47 -23.71
N ALA A 90 -2.25 -11.00 -23.41
CA ALA A 90 -2.98 -11.95 -24.25
C ALA A 90 -3.95 -11.31 -25.26
N ASN A 91 -3.89 -9.99 -25.46
CA ASN A 91 -4.80 -9.24 -26.35
C ASN A 91 -6.28 -9.36 -25.93
N GLU A 92 -6.56 -9.15 -24.65
CA GLU A 92 -7.92 -9.09 -24.07
C GLU A 92 -8.73 -10.39 -24.25
N LYS A 93 -8.05 -11.53 -24.31
CA LYS A 93 -8.70 -12.83 -24.38
C LYS A 93 -9.25 -13.25 -23.02
N ALA A 94 -10.57 -13.45 -22.95
CA ALA A 94 -11.27 -13.83 -21.72
C ALA A 94 -10.71 -15.10 -21.07
N TYR A 95 -10.29 -16.09 -21.86
CA TYR A 95 -9.72 -17.32 -21.31
C TYR A 95 -8.38 -17.08 -20.60
N ALA A 96 -7.58 -16.09 -21.03
CA ALA A 96 -6.34 -15.73 -20.34
C ALA A 96 -6.63 -15.17 -18.94
N ALA A 97 -7.72 -14.40 -18.78
CA ALA A 97 -8.21 -13.94 -17.48
C ALA A 97 -8.54 -15.11 -16.55
N PHE A 98 -9.32 -16.07 -17.07
CA PHE A 98 -9.69 -17.28 -16.34
C PHE A 98 -8.47 -18.12 -15.94
N ALA A 99 -7.54 -18.34 -16.87
CA ALA A 99 -6.29 -19.04 -16.60
C ALA A 99 -5.41 -18.32 -15.57
N ALA A 100 -5.45 -16.98 -15.54
CA ALA A 100 -4.71 -16.18 -14.56
C ALA A 100 -5.29 -16.34 -13.16
N ALA A 101 -6.62 -16.34 -13.04
CA ALA A 101 -7.28 -16.63 -11.78
C ALA A 101 -6.90 -18.02 -11.26
N LEU A 102 -7.01 -19.06 -12.11
CA LEU A 102 -6.60 -20.42 -11.76
C LEU A 102 -5.13 -20.50 -11.34
N GLY A 103 -4.24 -19.85 -12.09
CA GLY A 103 -2.81 -19.79 -11.79
C GLY A 103 -2.54 -19.14 -10.44
N TYR A 104 -3.23 -18.05 -10.12
CA TYR A 104 -3.06 -17.34 -8.84
C TYR A 104 -3.61 -18.15 -7.66
N PHE A 105 -4.75 -18.83 -7.80
CA PHE A 105 -5.22 -19.78 -6.79
C PHE A 105 -4.20 -20.89 -6.56
N ALA A 106 -3.66 -21.50 -7.63
CA ALA A 106 -2.64 -22.54 -7.52
C ALA A 106 -1.36 -22.02 -6.82
N PHE A 107 -0.95 -20.79 -7.13
CA PHE A 107 0.17 -20.10 -6.48
C PHE A 107 -0.07 -19.91 -4.98
N ALA A 108 -1.25 -19.44 -4.56
CA ALA A 108 -1.58 -19.19 -3.15
C ALA A 108 -1.74 -20.51 -2.36
N TYR A 109 -2.47 -21.48 -2.90
CA TYR A 109 -2.67 -22.78 -2.25
C TYR A 109 -1.38 -23.58 -2.11
N ALA A 110 -0.48 -23.51 -3.07
CA ALA A 110 0.81 -24.18 -2.96
C ALA A 110 1.64 -23.65 -1.79
N GLN A 111 1.46 -22.36 -1.44
CA GLN A 111 2.18 -21.73 -0.34
C GLN A 111 1.58 -22.06 1.03
N SER A 112 0.25 -22.06 1.13
CA SER A 112 -0.45 -22.21 2.41
C SER A 112 -0.10 -23.50 3.17
N VAL A 113 0.25 -24.56 2.45
CA VAL A 113 0.69 -25.85 3.02
C VAL A 113 1.98 -25.73 3.84
N PHE A 114 2.86 -24.81 3.48
CA PHE A 114 4.20 -24.67 4.06
C PHE A 114 4.34 -23.49 5.02
N ILE A 115 3.37 -22.56 5.04
CA ILE A 115 3.33 -21.44 5.98
C ILE A 115 2.62 -21.91 7.24
N LYS A 116 3.38 -22.16 8.32
CA LYS A 116 2.86 -22.71 9.57
C LYS A 116 2.85 -21.65 10.67
N PRO A 117 1.69 -21.28 11.23
CA PRO A 117 1.65 -20.39 12.39
C PRO A 117 2.24 -21.11 13.62
N VAL A 118 3.09 -20.40 14.38
CA VAL A 118 3.68 -20.87 15.64
C VAL A 118 2.65 -20.82 16.77
N THR A 119 1.88 -19.73 16.83
CA THR A 119 0.82 -19.52 17.83
C THR A 119 -0.46 -19.07 17.14
N PRO A 120 -1.31 -20.00 16.65
CA PRO A 120 -2.51 -19.64 15.90
C PRO A 120 -3.45 -18.74 16.71
N GLY A 121 -3.81 -17.58 16.16
CA GLY A 121 -4.80 -16.67 16.75
C GLY A 121 -4.24 -15.59 17.68
N ALA A 122 -2.92 -15.50 17.85
CA ALA A 122 -2.28 -14.38 18.54
C ALA A 122 -2.16 -13.16 17.61
N SER A 123 -2.28 -11.94 18.14
CA SER A 123 -2.04 -10.69 17.39
C SER A 123 -0.65 -10.64 16.74
N ASP A 124 0.35 -11.22 17.42
CA ASP A 124 1.73 -11.35 16.96
C ASP A 124 2.07 -12.81 16.61
N THR A 125 1.18 -13.47 15.85
CA THR A 125 1.44 -14.82 15.34
C THR A 125 2.72 -14.83 14.51
N LEU A 126 3.74 -15.58 14.95
CA LEU A 126 4.93 -15.85 14.15
C LEU A 126 4.67 -16.99 13.18
N TYR A 127 5.42 -17.03 12.08
CA TYR A 127 5.29 -18.05 11.05
C TYR A 127 6.60 -18.78 10.80
N ASN A 128 6.50 -20.09 10.58
CA ASN A 128 7.58 -20.93 10.10
C ASN A 128 7.35 -21.25 8.62
N ILE A 129 8.38 -21.05 7.80
CA ILE A 129 8.36 -21.35 6.36
C ILE A 129 9.62 -22.13 6.03
N PHE A 130 9.47 -23.43 5.73
CA PHE A 130 10.60 -24.34 5.49
C PHE A 130 11.69 -24.26 6.58
N PHE A 131 12.83 -23.62 6.27
CA PHE A 131 13.97 -23.44 7.18
C PHE A 131 13.96 -22.08 7.88
N TYR A 132 13.12 -21.13 7.45
CA TYR A 132 12.90 -19.89 8.18
C TYR A 132 11.99 -20.14 9.37
N LYS A 133 12.43 -19.70 10.54
CA LYS A 133 11.70 -19.83 11.79
C LYS A 133 11.36 -18.46 12.36
N ASP A 134 10.26 -18.40 13.10
CA ASP A 134 9.88 -17.24 13.91
C ASP A 134 9.78 -15.94 13.08
N LEU A 135 9.31 -16.07 11.83
CA LEU A 135 9.10 -14.94 10.94
C LEU A 135 7.92 -14.09 11.40
N SER A 136 8.04 -12.77 11.25
CA SER A 136 6.97 -11.81 11.56
C SER A 136 5.67 -12.12 10.82
N ASN A 137 4.53 -11.79 11.44
CA ASN A 137 3.21 -11.85 10.83
C ASN A 137 3.12 -11.07 9.50
N GLN A 138 3.94 -10.04 9.30
CA GLN A 138 3.96 -9.23 8.07
C GLN A 138 4.45 -9.99 6.83
N ILE A 139 5.11 -11.13 7.00
CA ILE A 139 5.56 -11.97 5.88
C ILE A 139 4.40 -12.77 5.29
N ALA A 140 3.31 -12.97 6.04
CA ALA A 140 2.14 -13.70 5.61
C ALA A 140 0.97 -12.74 5.39
N SER A 141 0.14 -13.05 4.40
CA SER A 141 -1.16 -12.41 4.21
C SER A 141 -2.22 -13.44 3.94
N ASN A 142 -3.46 -13.11 4.29
CA ASN A 142 -4.61 -13.95 3.97
C ASN A 142 -5.15 -13.53 2.62
N PHE A 143 -5.25 -14.51 1.73
CA PHE A 143 -6.03 -14.42 0.51
C PHE A 143 -7.44 -15.00 0.75
N VAL A 144 -8.38 -14.65 -0.13
CA VAL A 144 -9.80 -15.01 -0.07
C VAL A 144 -10.03 -16.43 0.45
N GLY A 145 -10.90 -16.58 1.46
CA GLY A 145 -11.19 -17.87 2.10
C GLY A 145 -10.12 -18.32 3.11
N SER A 146 -9.38 -17.38 3.70
CA SER A 146 -8.34 -17.63 4.71
C SER A 146 -7.16 -18.46 4.20
N ILE A 147 -6.83 -18.34 2.91
CA ILE A 147 -5.65 -19.00 2.33
C ILE A 147 -4.43 -18.17 2.66
N THR A 148 -3.60 -18.65 3.60
CA THR A 148 -2.36 -17.95 3.94
C THR A 148 -1.32 -18.09 2.82
N GLN A 149 -0.77 -16.97 2.36
CA GLN A 149 0.30 -16.90 1.37
C GLN A 149 1.37 -15.90 1.83
N VAL A 150 2.52 -15.83 1.15
CA VAL A 150 3.47 -14.77 1.48
C VAL A 150 2.94 -13.41 1.02
N GLN A 151 3.17 -12.39 1.84
CA GLN A 151 2.75 -11.02 1.59
C GLN A 151 3.64 -10.40 0.52
N THR A 152 3.24 -10.58 -0.74
CA THR A 152 3.92 -10.04 -1.91
C THR A 152 3.29 -8.73 -2.40
N SER A 153 2.30 -8.20 -1.67
CA SER A 153 1.36 -7.21 -2.19
C SER A 153 0.86 -7.65 -3.57
N VAL A 154 1.04 -6.82 -4.60
CA VAL A 154 0.58 -7.12 -5.95
C VAL A 154 1.67 -7.76 -6.84
N PHE A 155 2.91 -7.83 -6.35
CA PHE A 155 4.04 -8.33 -7.13
C PHE A 155 3.88 -9.80 -7.52
N GLY A 156 3.45 -10.65 -6.58
CA GLY A 156 3.12 -12.05 -6.89
C GLY A 156 2.08 -12.16 -8.00
N GLY A 157 1.06 -11.28 -7.95
CA GLY A 157 0.05 -11.13 -8.99
C GLY A 157 0.64 -10.83 -10.37
N MET A 158 1.49 -9.80 -10.48
CA MET A 158 2.12 -9.43 -11.75
C MET A 158 3.00 -10.53 -12.33
N VAL A 159 3.75 -11.26 -11.48
CA VAL A 159 4.57 -12.40 -11.91
C VAL A 159 3.69 -13.51 -12.47
N ILE A 160 2.64 -13.90 -11.75
CA ILE A 160 1.69 -14.92 -12.22
C ILE A 160 1.00 -14.48 -13.51
N GLY A 161 0.55 -13.22 -13.60
CA GLY A 161 -0.05 -12.67 -14.81
C GLY A 161 0.88 -12.74 -16.02
N GLY A 162 2.16 -12.37 -15.85
CA GLY A 162 3.16 -12.47 -16.92
C GLY A 162 3.47 -13.91 -17.34
N VAL A 163 3.54 -14.83 -16.38
CA VAL A 163 3.75 -16.27 -16.65
C VAL A 163 2.55 -16.84 -17.40
N VAL A 164 1.34 -16.55 -16.96
CA VAL A 164 0.11 -17.01 -17.59
C VAL A 164 -0.02 -16.42 -18.99
N ALA A 165 0.28 -15.13 -19.19
CA ALA A 165 0.31 -14.52 -20.52
C ALA A 165 1.28 -15.27 -21.47
N LYS A 166 2.48 -15.58 -20.97
CA LYS A 166 3.48 -16.33 -21.75
C LYS A 166 3.00 -17.73 -22.09
N LEU A 167 2.41 -18.45 -21.14
CA LEU A 167 1.84 -19.79 -21.36
C LEU A 167 0.68 -19.74 -22.34
N TYR A 168 -0.24 -18.78 -22.17
CA TYR A 168 -1.39 -18.61 -23.04
C TYR A 168 -0.96 -18.33 -24.48
N ASN A 169 -0.11 -17.32 -24.70
CA ASN A 169 0.38 -16.97 -26.04
C ASN A 169 1.19 -18.10 -26.70
N ARG A 170 1.79 -18.99 -25.90
CA ARG A 170 2.52 -20.14 -26.42
C ARG A 170 1.63 -21.33 -26.74
N PHE A 171 0.63 -21.61 -25.90
CA PHE A 171 -0.05 -22.90 -25.87
C PHE A 171 -1.55 -22.87 -26.22
N ASN A 172 -2.15 -21.69 -26.40
CA ASN A 172 -3.60 -21.55 -26.68
C ASN A 172 -4.12 -22.28 -27.93
N SER A 173 -3.23 -22.70 -28.84
CA SER A 173 -3.58 -23.41 -30.08
C SER A 173 -3.00 -24.82 -30.15
N THR A 174 -2.51 -25.35 -29.02
CA THR A 174 -1.86 -26.67 -28.95
C THR A 174 -2.87 -27.78 -29.15
N GLN A 175 -2.60 -28.73 -30.05
CA GLN A 175 -3.43 -29.91 -30.26
C GLN A 175 -2.82 -31.12 -29.54
N LEU A 176 -3.62 -31.82 -28.74
CA LEU A 176 -3.21 -33.00 -27.99
C LEU A 176 -3.60 -34.30 -28.71
N PRO A 177 -3.00 -35.46 -28.35
CA PRO A 177 -3.38 -36.76 -28.90
C PRO A 177 -4.86 -37.09 -28.67
N ILE A 178 -5.42 -37.96 -29.53
CA ILE A 178 -6.86 -38.21 -29.64
C ILE A 178 -7.54 -38.57 -28.29
N LEU A 179 -6.84 -39.34 -27.44
CA LEU A 179 -7.36 -39.77 -26.12
C LEU A 179 -7.63 -38.60 -25.16
N ILE A 180 -6.90 -37.50 -25.30
CA ILE A 180 -6.99 -36.31 -24.42
C ILE A 180 -7.27 -35.04 -25.22
N GLN A 181 -7.76 -35.18 -26.46
CA GLN A 181 -7.97 -34.06 -27.39
C GLN A 181 -8.97 -33.03 -26.85
N PHE A 182 -9.90 -33.46 -25.98
CA PHE A 182 -10.84 -32.58 -25.27
C PHE A 182 -10.14 -31.40 -24.56
N PHE A 183 -8.91 -31.60 -24.10
CA PHE A 183 -8.10 -30.61 -23.41
C PHE A 183 -7.24 -29.75 -24.35
N SER A 184 -7.41 -29.83 -25.67
CA SER A 184 -6.63 -29.04 -26.63
C SER A 184 -7.00 -27.55 -26.61
N GLY A 185 -6.13 -26.73 -27.21
CA GLY A 185 -6.33 -25.30 -27.37
C GLY A 185 -6.22 -24.54 -26.05
N GLU A 186 -7.13 -23.59 -25.83
CA GLU A 186 -7.13 -22.76 -24.61
C GLU A 186 -7.25 -23.59 -23.33
N ARG A 187 -8.00 -24.71 -23.37
CA ARG A 187 -8.16 -25.61 -22.22
C ARG A 187 -6.85 -26.20 -21.73
N PHE A 188 -5.89 -26.42 -22.65
CA PHE A 188 -4.57 -26.91 -22.29
C PHE A 188 -3.81 -25.88 -21.45
N VAL A 189 -4.01 -24.58 -21.75
CA VAL A 189 -3.44 -23.48 -20.96
C VAL A 189 -3.95 -23.55 -19.53
N GLY A 190 -5.26 -23.74 -19.34
CA GLY A 190 -5.87 -23.86 -18.01
C GLY A 190 -5.30 -25.02 -17.17
N ILE A 191 -4.83 -26.08 -17.82
CA ILE A 191 -4.19 -27.22 -17.15
C ILE A 191 -2.74 -26.91 -16.78
N ILE A 192 -1.94 -26.42 -17.74
CA ILE A 192 -0.50 -26.23 -17.53
C ILE A 192 -0.19 -25.08 -16.57
N VAL A 193 -1.06 -24.06 -16.46
CA VAL A 193 -0.86 -22.95 -15.51
C VAL A 193 -0.86 -23.42 -14.06
N ILE A 194 -1.63 -24.44 -13.69
CA ILE A 194 -1.74 -24.91 -12.31
C ILE A 194 -0.40 -25.41 -11.76
N PRO A 195 0.25 -26.46 -12.33
CA PRO A 195 1.52 -26.95 -11.82
C PRO A 195 2.63 -25.92 -11.95
N VAL A 196 2.64 -25.10 -13.01
CA VAL A 196 3.67 -24.05 -13.19
C VAL A 196 3.55 -22.98 -12.11
N CYS A 197 2.35 -22.46 -11.85
CA CYS A 197 2.15 -21.42 -10.84
C CYS A 197 2.30 -21.94 -9.41
N ALA A 198 1.93 -23.21 -9.16
CA ALA A 198 2.20 -23.86 -7.87
C ALA A 198 3.71 -23.97 -7.59
N LEU A 199 4.53 -24.36 -8.58
CA LEU A 199 5.99 -24.40 -8.45
C LEU A 199 6.58 -23.02 -8.20
N ILE A 200 6.04 -21.98 -8.86
CA ILE A 200 6.43 -20.59 -8.60
C ILE A 200 6.08 -20.19 -7.17
N GLY A 201 4.91 -20.60 -6.65
CA GLY A 201 4.53 -20.38 -5.25
C GLY A 201 5.54 -20.98 -4.28
N ILE A 202 5.98 -22.21 -4.52
CA ILE A 202 7.03 -22.86 -3.72
C ILE A 202 8.36 -22.11 -3.83
N ALA A 203 8.74 -21.65 -5.02
CA ALA A 203 9.96 -20.85 -5.20
C ALA A 203 9.89 -19.53 -4.42
N PHE A 204 8.73 -18.88 -4.37
CA PHE A 204 8.51 -17.67 -3.58
C PHE A 204 8.72 -17.90 -2.09
N LEU A 205 8.32 -19.03 -1.53
CA LEU A 205 8.59 -19.36 -0.12
C LEU A 205 10.08 -19.44 0.22
N LEU A 206 10.94 -19.73 -0.74
CA LEU A 206 12.39 -19.80 -0.52
C LEU A 206 13.05 -18.42 -0.59
N VAL A 207 12.58 -17.59 -1.52
CA VAL A 207 13.23 -16.34 -1.92
C VAL A 207 12.59 -15.12 -1.27
N TRP A 208 11.26 -15.08 -1.18
CA TRP A 208 10.51 -13.93 -0.69
C TRP A 208 10.80 -13.56 0.77
N PRO A 209 10.96 -14.51 1.72
CA PRO A 209 11.33 -14.17 3.08
C PRO A 209 12.61 -13.32 3.16
N LEU A 210 13.60 -13.54 2.29
CA LEU A 210 14.83 -12.72 2.24
C LEU A 210 14.52 -11.26 1.88
N PHE A 211 13.66 -11.05 0.88
CA PHE A 211 13.24 -9.71 0.47
C PHE A 211 12.44 -9.02 1.58
N SER A 212 11.53 -9.72 2.24
CA SER A 212 10.75 -9.15 3.33
C SER A 212 11.62 -8.81 4.55
N ILE A 213 12.57 -9.68 4.93
CA ILE A 213 13.53 -9.38 6.00
C ILE A 213 14.35 -8.13 5.63
N GLY A 214 14.81 -8.03 4.38
CA GLY A 214 15.53 -6.84 3.90
C GLY A 214 14.69 -5.57 3.94
N LEU A 215 13.43 -5.61 3.47
CA LEU A 215 12.52 -4.47 3.51
C LEU A 215 12.18 -4.05 4.95
N ASN A 216 11.95 -5.01 5.84
CA ASN A 216 11.71 -4.75 7.26
C ASN A 216 12.93 -4.09 7.90
N TRP A 217 14.14 -4.58 7.60
CA TRP A 217 15.39 -3.98 8.06
C TRP A 217 15.54 -2.54 7.56
N VAL A 218 15.28 -2.27 6.27
CA VAL A 218 15.32 -0.89 5.74
C VAL A 218 14.28 -0.01 6.45
N GLY A 219 13.06 -0.51 6.64
CA GLY A 219 12.00 0.19 7.39
C GLY A 219 12.46 0.56 8.81
N GLU A 220 12.82 -0.44 9.61
CA GLU A 220 13.27 -0.28 11.01
C GLU A 220 14.45 0.67 11.17
N ASN A 221 15.44 0.60 10.27
CA ASN A 221 16.62 1.47 10.36
C ASN A 221 16.32 2.88 9.85
N SER A 222 15.49 3.02 8.81
CA SER A 222 15.08 4.32 8.32
C SER A 222 14.31 5.10 9.40
N GLY A 223 13.44 4.43 10.18
CA GLY A 223 12.65 5.07 11.24
C GLY A 223 13.44 5.59 12.45
N LYS A 224 14.74 5.25 12.55
CA LYS A 224 15.66 5.69 13.60
C LYS A 224 16.49 6.92 13.22
N LEU A 225 16.39 7.38 11.97
CA LEU A 225 17.21 8.50 11.48
C LEU A 225 16.74 9.83 12.09
N PRO A 226 17.68 10.72 12.49
CA PRO A 226 17.33 11.97 13.14
C PRO A 226 16.80 13.02 12.14
N GLY A 227 16.07 14.01 12.66
CA GLY A 227 15.83 15.27 11.97
C GLY A 227 14.98 15.20 10.69
N GLY A 228 14.05 14.24 10.60
CA GLY A 228 13.14 14.14 9.44
C GLY A 228 13.71 13.41 8.22
N LEU A 229 14.97 12.96 8.28
CA LEU A 229 15.60 12.16 7.22
C LEU A 229 14.95 10.78 7.07
N ASP A 230 14.39 10.25 8.15
CA ASP A 230 13.55 9.06 8.17
C ASP A 230 12.36 9.21 7.22
N SER A 231 11.60 10.30 7.37
CA SER A 231 10.46 10.65 6.51
C SER A 231 10.90 10.93 5.07
N LEU A 232 12.05 11.58 4.85
CA LEU A 232 12.59 11.82 3.51
C LEU A 232 12.80 10.51 2.75
N ILE A 233 13.60 9.60 3.33
CA ILE A 233 13.97 8.34 2.70
C ILE A 233 12.73 7.46 2.51
N PHE A 234 11.85 7.43 3.51
CA PHE A 234 10.57 6.74 3.42
C PHE A 234 9.78 7.21 2.19
N GLY A 235 9.56 8.51 2.02
CA GLY A 235 8.75 9.04 0.92
C GLY A 235 9.36 8.74 -0.47
N ILE A 236 10.69 8.82 -0.59
CA ILE A 236 11.37 8.47 -1.86
C ILE A 236 11.20 6.99 -2.18
N LEU A 237 11.51 6.11 -1.22
CA LEU A 237 11.44 4.66 -1.42
C LEU A 237 10.00 4.21 -1.68
N GLU A 238 9.04 4.73 -0.91
CA GLU A 238 7.62 4.42 -1.10
C GLU A 238 7.19 4.72 -2.54
N ARG A 239 7.48 5.93 -3.04
CA ARG A 239 7.13 6.31 -4.42
C ARG A 239 7.85 5.49 -5.47
N CYS A 240 9.14 5.22 -5.29
CA CYS A 240 9.91 4.38 -6.21
C CYS A 240 9.37 2.94 -6.30
N LEU A 241 8.68 2.46 -5.27
CA LEU A 241 8.09 1.11 -5.22
C LEU A 241 6.65 1.04 -5.74
N VAL A 242 5.97 2.17 -5.99
CA VAL A 242 4.61 2.21 -6.57
C VAL A 242 4.51 1.49 -7.92
N PRO A 243 5.42 1.68 -8.89
CA PRO A 243 5.38 0.98 -10.20
C PRO A 243 5.40 -0.54 -10.10
N PHE A 244 5.96 -1.06 -9.02
CA PHE A 244 6.08 -2.49 -8.74
C PHE A 244 5.02 -2.97 -7.74
N GLY A 245 4.19 -2.04 -7.25
CA GLY A 245 3.22 -2.24 -6.18
C GLY A 245 3.82 -2.87 -4.91
N LEU A 246 5.12 -2.69 -4.70
CA LEU A 246 5.84 -3.18 -3.51
C LEU A 246 5.71 -2.23 -2.31
N HIS A 247 5.20 -1.02 -2.55
CA HIS A 247 5.10 0.03 -1.55
C HIS A 247 4.27 -0.38 -0.33
N HIS A 248 3.21 -1.19 -0.50
CA HIS A 248 2.44 -1.75 0.62
C HIS A 248 3.24 -2.68 1.54
N VAL A 249 4.18 -3.46 0.99
CA VAL A 249 5.06 -4.32 1.80
C VAL A 249 6.12 -3.48 2.51
N PHE A 250 6.58 -2.41 1.85
CA PHE A 250 7.61 -1.53 2.39
C PHE A 250 7.14 -0.73 3.61
N TYR A 251 5.98 -0.07 3.54
CA TYR A 251 5.51 0.75 4.66
C TYR A 251 4.88 -0.07 5.80
N ALA A 252 4.52 -1.34 5.54
CA ALA A 252 3.82 -2.21 6.48
C ALA A 252 4.46 -2.28 7.88
N PRO A 253 5.78 -2.54 8.01
CA PRO A 253 6.40 -2.64 9.33
C PRO A 253 6.33 -1.32 10.08
N LEU A 254 6.57 -0.20 9.39
CA LEU A 254 6.54 1.13 9.98
C LEU A 254 5.14 1.52 10.46
N TRP A 255 4.07 1.09 9.79
CA TRP A 255 2.71 1.45 10.18
C TRP A 255 2.12 0.54 11.26
N TRP A 256 2.52 -0.74 11.31
CA TRP A 256 1.80 -1.75 12.09
C TRP A 256 2.61 -2.50 13.15
N THR A 257 3.94 -2.33 13.17
CA THR A 257 4.83 -3.01 14.12
C THR A 257 5.72 -2.00 14.85
N GLY A 258 6.45 -2.45 15.88
CA GLY A 258 7.38 -1.62 16.64
C GLY A 258 8.47 -0.92 15.80
N ALA A 259 8.66 -1.30 14.53
CA ALA A 259 9.57 -0.63 13.60
C ALA A 259 9.23 0.87 13.42
N GLY A 260 7.95 1.23 13.46
CA GLY A 260 7.51 2.63 13.40
C GLY A 260 7.62 3.41 14.70
N GLY A 261 7.92 2.70 15.79
CA GLY A 261 7.83 3.17 17.17
C GLY A 261 6.94 2.24 18.00
N SER A 262 7.20 2.19 19.30
CA SER A 262 6.48 1.38 20.27
C SER A 262 6.38 2.13 21.58
N LEU A 263 5.24 1.98 22.25
CA LEU A 263 5.04 2.31 23.65
C LEU A 263 4.58 1.05 24.39
N ASP A 264 5.12 0.79 25.57
CA ASP A 264 4.63 -0.23 26.49
C ASP A 264 3.80 0.44 27.59
N PRO A 265 2.48 0.26 27.61
CA PRO A 265 1.64 0.94 28.58
C PRO A 265 1.96 0.62 30.04
N ASN A 266 2.56 -0.54 30.31
CA ASN A 266 2.83 -0.99 31.67
C ASN A 266 4.21 -0.56 32.17
N VAL A 267 5.08 -0.10 31.26
CA VAL A 267 6.47 0.24 31.58
C VAL A 267 6.77 1.71 31.31
N ASP A 268 6.20 2.28 30.25
CA ASP A 268 6.46 3.67 29.89
C ASP A 268 5.68 4.62 30.79
N HIS A 269 6.35 5.69 31.22
CA HIS A 269 5.78 6.72 32.06
C HIS A 269 5.29 7.91 31.24
N ILE A 270 4.20 8.53 31.68
CA ILE A 270 3.66 9.77 31.11
C ILE A 270 4.10 10.95 31.96
N TRP A 271 4.63 11.97 31.30
CA TRP A 271 4.98 13.23 31.93
C TRP A 271 4.08 14.35 31.42
N ILE A 272 3.43 15.06 32.34
CA ILE A 272 2.57 16.21 32.04
C ILE A 272 3.10 17.42 32.83
N ASN A 273 3.42 18.51 32.13
CA ASN A 273 3.93 19.76 32.73
C ASN A 273 5.08 19.53 33.74
N GLY A 274 5.99 18.60 33.41
CA GLY A 274 7.16 18.26 34.23
C GLY A 274 6.88 17.35 35.44
N LYS A 275 5.67 16.82 35.58
CA LYS A 275 5.32 15.83 36.61
C LYS A 275 5.16 14.44 36.00
N ASP A 276 5.70 13.44 36.67
CA ASP A 276 5.47 12.03 36.36
C ASP A 276 4.08 11.62 36.86
N GLU A 277 3.19 11.29 35.93
CA GLU A 277 1.82 10.86 36.19
C GLU A 277 1.71 9.31 36.30
N GLY A 278 2.86 8.63 36.32
CA GLY A 278 2.98 7.18 36.39
C GLY A 278 2.96 6.53 35.01
N THR A 279 2.79 5.21 35.01
CA THR A 279 2.74 4.44 33.76
C THR A 279 1.51 4.82 32.93
N ILE A 280 1.60 4.67 31.61
CA ILE A 280 0.46 4.93 30.70
C ILE A 280 -0.80 4.17 31.15
N ALA A 281 -0.63 2.91 31.56
CA ALA A 281 -1.71 2.08 32.05
C ALA A 281 -2.33 2.65 33.33
N ALA A 282 -1.52 3.07 34.30
CA ALA A 282 -2.00 3.67 35.54
C ALA A 282 -2.75 4.99 35.28
N TYR A 283 -2.20 5.83 34.41
CA TYR A 283 -2.82 7.10 34.02
C TYR A 283 -4.18 6.87 33.33
N LEU A 284 -4.25 5.99 32.33
CA LEU A 284 -5.50 5.69 31.64
C LEU A 284 -6.55 5.05 32.55
N GLN A 285 -6.14 4.16 33.46
CA GLN A 285 -7.03 3.59 34.46
C GLN A 285 -7.58 4.66 35.42
N SER A 286 -6.78 5.65 35.80
CA SER A 286 -7.25 6.78 36.63
C SER A 286 -8.35 7.60 35.95
N LEU A 287 -8.40 7.58 34.61
CA LEU A 287 -9.42 8.21 33.79
C LEU A 287 -10.59 7.28 33.44
N GLY A 288 -10.58 6.03 33.92
CA GLY A 288 -11.60 5.02 33.59
C GLY A 288 -11.51 4.49 32.16
N LEU A 289 -10.36 4.64 31.49
CA LEU A 289 -10.12 4.19 30.12
C LEU A 289 -9.37 2.85 30.11
N ASP A 290 -9.85 1.89 29.32
CA ASP A 290 -9.18 0.60 29.14
C ASP A 290 -8.12 0.68 28.05
N TYR A 291 -6.86 0.46 28.40
CA TYR A 291 -5.73 0.52 27.47
C TYR A 291 -5.48 -0.80 26.70
N LYS A 292 -6.04 -1.92 27.16
CA LYS A 292 -5.67 -3.28 26.68
C LYS A 292 -6.17 -3.59 25.27
N ASN A 293 -7.23 -2.91 24.84
CA ASN A 293 -7.85 -3.10 23.53
C ASN A 293 -7.25 -2.18 22.44
N TYR A 294 -6.20 -1.43 22.75
CA TYR A 294 -5.55 -0.50 21.83
C TYR A 294 -4.20 -1.01 21.34
N ASN A 295 -3.76 -0.50 20.19
CA ASN A 295 -2.50 -0.87 19.58
C ASN A 295 -1.43 0.18 19.90
N TRP A 296 -0.35 -0.23 20.56
CA TRP A 296 0.73 0.65 21.02
C TRP A 296 2.03 0.52 20.22
N GLN A 297 1.95 -0.08 19.04
CA GLN A 297 3.10 -0.32 18.16
C GLN A 297 2.76 0.05 16.73
N GLY A 298 3.70 0.70 16.03
CA GLY A 298 3.55 1.15 14.66
C GLY A 298 2.98 2.56 14.57
N ASP A 299 3.53 3.37 13.66
CA ASP A 299 3.22 4.80 13.53
C ASP A 299 1.71 5.03 13.32
N SER A 300 1.11 4.30 12.37
CA SER A 300 -0.31 4.43 12.04
C SER A 300 -1.23 3.92 13.15
N LYS A 301 -0.94 2.74 13.70
CA LYS A 301 -1.72 2.15 14.80
C LYS A 301 -1.69 3.02 16.06
N MET A 302 -0.51 3.51 16.43
CA MET A 302 -0.37 4.43 17.56
C MET A 302 -1.09 5.75 17.29
N TRP A 303 -1.06 6.28 16.06
CA TRP A 303 -1.81 7.47 15.71
C TRP A 303 -3.32 7.29 15.98
N PHE A 304 -3.91 6.17 15.56
CA PHE A 304 -5.33 5.88 15.83
C PHE A 304 -5.61 5.69 17.32
N THR A 305 -4.74 5.00 18.04
CA THR A 305 -4.84 4.85 19.51
C THR A 305 -4.85 6.22 20.19
N PHE A 306 -3.95 7.13 19.80
CA PHE A 306 -3.87 8.47 20.36
C PHE A 306 -5.10 9.30 20.00
N GLN A 307 -5.60 9.19 18.77
CA GLN A 307 -6.83 9.85 18.33
C GLN A 307 -8.05 9.37 19.15
N GLN A 308 -8.17 8.06 19.37
CA GLN A 308 -9.30 7.47 20.08
C GLN A 308 -9.25 7.73 21.59
N LEU A 309 -8.05 7.75 22.18
CA LEU A 309 -7.85 8.06 23.59
C LEU A 309 -7.76 9.57 23.87
N GLY A 310 -7.63 10.41 22.84
CA GLY A 310 -7.49 11.86 23.01
C GLY A 310 -6.11 12.29 23.51
N PHE A 311 -5.04 11.57 23.18
CA PHE A 311 -3.68 12.00 23.49
C PHE A 311 -3.14 12.98 22.43
N PRO A 312 -2.33 13.99 22.83
CA PRO A 312 -1.56 14.80 21.90
C PRO A 312 -0.65 13.94 21.00
N PHE A 313 -0.66 14.18 19.69
CA PHE A 313 0.07 13.36 18.70
C PHE A 313 1.59 13.55 18.69
N ARG A 314 2.06 14.61 19.35
CA ARG A 314 3.47 15.00 19.36
C ARG A 314 3.96 15.15 20.78
N THR A 315 5.17 14.67 21.00
CA THR A 315 5.92 14.92 22.23
C THR A 315 6.43 16.36 22.26
N ALA A 316 6.15 17.06 23.36
CA ALA A 316 6.54 18.44 23.63
C ALA A 316 7.02 18.55 25.08
N ASP A 317 7.59 19.69 25.49
CA ASP A 317 8.14 19.81 26.85
C ASP A 317 7.08 19.67 27.95
N ASN A 318 5.83 19.97 27.63
CA ASN A 318 4.69 19.86 28.54
C ASN A 318 3.99 18.48 28.48
N PHE A 319 4.34 17.62 27.53
CA PHE A 319 3.78 16.27 27.38
C PHE A 319 4.75 15.34 26.66
N TYR A 320 5.28 14.36 27.38
CA TYR A 320 6.21 13.38 26.80
C TYR A 320 6.14 12.05 27.54
N PHE A 321 6.73 11.03 26.93
CA PHE A 321 6.84 9.70 27.52
C PHE A 321 8.29 9.40 27.87
N THR A 322 8.53 8.56 28.86
CA THR A 322 9.87 8.06 29.19
C THR A 322 9.89 6.56 29.34
N HIS A 323 10.94 5.92 28.83
CA HIS A 323 11.26 4.52 29.09
C HIS A 323 12.53 4.47 29.92
N ASN A 324 12.48 3.87 31.12
CA ASN A 324 13.63 3.80 32.05
C ASN A 324 14.32 5.17 32.30
N GLY A 325 13.54 6.25 32.32
CA GLY A 325 14.03 7.62 32.51
C GLY A 325 14.55 8.33 31.25
N GLU A 326 14.62 7.66 30.10
CA GLU A 326 14.97 8.28 28.82
C GLU A 326 13.72 8.79 28.10
N ARG A 327 13.77 10.04 27.61
CA ARG A 327 12.66 10.66 26.89
C ARG A 327 12.45 10.00 25.54
N LEU A 328 11.25 9.46 25.33
CA LEU A 328 10.81 8.94 24.04
C LEU A 328 10.31 10.12 23.20
N ASN A 329 10.98 10.37 22.08
CA ASN A 329 10.57 11.38 21.12
C ASN A 329 9.96 10.69 19.90
N PHE A 330 8.64 10.71 19.80
CA PHE A 330 7.93 10.26 18.61
C PHE A 330 7.08 11.39 18.01
N ASN A 331 6.89 11.29 16.69
CA ASN A 331 6.07 12.17 15.88
C ASN A 331 5.07 11.28 15.11
N LEU A 332 3.85 11.13 15.63
CA LEU A 332 2.87 10.20 15.08
C LEU A 332 2.33 10.69 13.73
N GLY A 333 2.26 9.80 12.75
CA GLY A 333 1.83 10.11 11.39
C GLY A 333 2.96 10.59 10.48
N ARG A 334 4.22 10.57 10.94
CA ARG A 334 5.40 10.99 10.16
C ARG A 334 5.63 10.16 8.89
N PHE A 335 5.11 8.92 8.84
CA PHE A 335 5.14 8.05 7.65
C PHE A 335 3.81 8.06 6.88
N MET A 336 2.94 9.04 7.14
CA MET A 336 1.62 9.15 6.53
C MET A 336 1.38 10.55 5.93
N GLN A 337 1.66 11.59 6.72
CA GLN A 337 1.33 12.97 6.41
C GLN A 337 2.02 13.60 5.21
N GLY A 338 3.16 13.05 4.78
CA GLY A 338 3.87 13.55 3.61
C GLY A 338 3.12 13.36 2.30
N LYS A 339 2.09 12.50 2.30
CA LYS A 339 1.24 12.24 1.13
C LYS A 339 0.42 13.46 0.72
N TYR A 340 -0.15 14.17 1.67
CA TYR A 340 -1.14 15.22 1.37
C TYR A 340 -0.62 16.33 0.44
N PRO A 341 0.54 16.98 0.68
CA PRO A 341 0.92 18.15 -0.12
C PRO A 341 1.11 17.83 -1.60
N PHE A 342 1.87 16.78 -1.93
CA PHE A 342 2.13 16.46 -3.33
C PHE A 342 0.95 15.75 -4.01
N MET A 343 0.12 14.98 -3.29
CA MET A 343 -1.02 14.28 -3.89
C MET A 343 -2.21 15.20 -4.17
N ILE A 344 -2.49 16.14 -3.26
CA ILE A 344 -3.58 17.10 -3.40
C ILE A 344 -3.17 18.23 -4.34
N PHE A 345 -1.97 18.80 -4.15
CA PHE A 345 -1.56 20.01 -4.86
C PHE A 345 -0.56 19.74 -5.98
N GLY A 346 0.52 19.00 -5.70
CA GLY A 346 1.57 18.72 -6.69
C GLY A 346 1.02 18.04 -7.94
N LEU A 347 0.33 16.91 -7.79
CA LEU A 347 -0.28 16.16 -8.88
C LEU A 347 -1.40 16.94 -9.60
N SER A 348 -2.11 17.83 -8.89
CA SER A 348 -3.04 18.78 -9.53
C SER A 348 -2.33 19.81 -10.40
N GLY A 349 -1.17 20.31 -9.97
CA GLY A 349 -0.29 21.18 -10.77
C GLY A 349 0.26 20.48 -12.02
N ALA A 350 0.72 19.24 -11.86
CA ALA A 350 1.14 18.39 -12.96
C ALA A 350 0.01 18.11 -13.96
N ALA A 351 -1.19 17.78 -13.46
CA ALA A 351 -2.38 17.57 -14.28
C ALA A 351 -2.68 18.79 -15.16
N TYR A 352 -2.63 19.99 -14.57
CA TYR A 352 -2.84 21.23 -15.29
C TYR A 352 -1.78 21.47 -16.38
N ALA A 353 -0.51 21.21 -16.07
CA ALA A 353 0.59 21.29 -17.04
C ALA A 353 0.40 20.32 -18.21
N MET A 354 0.05 19.05 -17.94
CA MET A 354 -0.20 18.03 -18.97
C MET A 354 -1.34 18.44 -19.92
N ILE A 355 -2.41 19.03 -19.40
CA ILE A 355 -3.53 19.53 -20.21
C ILE A 355 -3.09 20.70 -21.11
N MET A 356 -2.24 21.58 -20.60
CA MET A 356 -1.74 22.72 -21.38
C MET A 356 -0.72 22.29 -22.44
N ALA A 357 0.12 21.30 -22.14
CA ALA A 357 1.06 20.70 -23.07
C ALA A 357 0.37 19.94 -24.22
N ALA A 358 -0.86 19.44 -24.02
CA ALA A 358 -1.59 18.73 -25.05
C ALA A 358 -1.84 19.61 -26.30
N PRO A 359 -1.69 19.05 -27.53
CA PRO A 359 -2.04 19.74 -28.77
C PRO A 359 -3.47 20.29 -28.73
N LYS A 360 -3.71 21.45 -29.36
CA LYS A 360 -5.00 22.15 -29.27
C LYS A 360 -6.18 21.27 -29.68
N GLU A 361 -5.98 20.41 -30.67
CA GLU A 361 -6.96 19.50 -31.24
C GLU A 361 -7.29 18.33 -30.31
N LYS A 362 -6.36 17.96 -29.41
CA LYS A 362 -6.47 16.85 -28.45
C LYS A 362 -6.73 17.29 -27.03
N ARG A 363 -6.70 18.60 -26.76
CA ARG A 363 -6.82 19.15 -25.40
C ARG A 363 -8.15 18.81 -24.71
N VAL A 364 -9.25 18.69 -25.45
CA VAL A 364 -10.54 18.29 -24.88
C VAL A 364 -10.48 16.84 -24.37
N GLU A 365 -9.92 15.93 -25.16
CA GLU A 365 -9.72 14.52 -24.79
C GLU A 365 -8.74 14.37 -23.62
N ALA A 366 -7.61 15.11 -23.66
CA ALA A 366 -6.65 15.13 -22.57
C ALA A 366 -7.28 15.69 -21.28
N ARG A 367 -8.07 16.77 -21.37
CA ARG A 367 -8.71 17.39 -20.22
C ARG A 367 -9.64 16.43 -19.49
N THR A 368 -10.49 15.68 -20.21
CA THR A 368 -11.43 14.76 -19.55
C THR A 368 -10.70 13.62 -18.84
N MET A 369 -9.70 13.01 -19.49
CA MET A 369 -8.92 11.92 -18.92
C MET A 369 -8.07 12.38 -17.72
N ILE A 370 -7.31 13.47 -17.87
CA ILE A 370 -6.37 13.95 -16.86
C ILE A 370 -7.09 14.55 -15.65
N ILE A 371 -8.18 15.30 -15.84
CA ILE A 371 -8.97 15.81 -14.70
C ILE A 371 -9.55 14.65 -13.89
N SER A 372 -10.10 13.62 -14.54
CA SER A 372 -10.61 12.44 -13.84
C SER A 372 -9.53 11.78 -12.98
N ALA A 373 -8.35 11.50 -13.57
CA ALA A 373 -7.23 10.88 -12.86
C ALA A 373 -6.70 11.75 -11.71
N ALA A 374 -6.55 13.06 -11.93
CA ALA A 374 -6.13 14.01 -10.90
C ALA A 374 -7.15 14.13 -9.77
N SER A 375 -8.45 14.04 -10.08
CA SER A 375 -9.54 14.14 -9.09
C SER A 375 -9.53 12.93 -8.16
N THR A 376 -9.18 11.75 -8.67
CA THR A 376 -8.98 10.56 -7.85
C THR A 376 -7.84 10.73 -6.84
N SER A 377 -6.69 11.27 -7.29
CA SER A 377 -5.57 11.62 -6.40
C SER A 377 -5.96 12.69 -5.39
N PHE A 378 -6.62 13.76 -5.85
CA PHE A 378 -7.03 14.87 -5.00
C PHE A 378 -8.00 14.44 -3.91
N LEU A 379 -9.06 13.71 -4.25
CA LEU A 379 -10.12 13.35 -3.30
C LEU A 379 -9.71 12.19 -2.40
N LEU A 380 -9.14 11.13 -2.99
CA LEU A 380 -8.94 9.84 -2.33
C LEU A 380 -7.48 9.53 -2.02
N GLY A 381 -6.53 10.29 -2.57
CA GLY A 381 -5.09 10.05 -2.39
C GLY A 381 -4.55 8.90 -3.24
N ILE A 382 -5.35 8.34 -4.15
CA ILE A 382 -4.93 7.25 -5.03
C ILE A 382 -4.28 7.88 -6.26
N THR A 383 -2.96 7.75 -6.36
CA THR A 383 -2.12 8.48 -7.30
C THR A 383 -1.89 7.75 -8.62
N GLU A 384 -2.07 6.43 -8.61
CA GLU A 384 -1.78 5.55 -9.74
C GLU A 384 -2.49 5.97 -11.04
N PRO A 385 -3.77 6.39 -11.05
CA PRO A 385 -4.44 6.82 -12.29
C PRO A 385 -3.74 7.99 -12.99
N ILE A 386 -3.11 8.90 -12.24
CA ILE A 386 -2.36 10.03 -12.82
C ILE A 386 -0.88 9.70 -12.98
N GLU A 387 -0.24 9.05 -12.01
CA GLU A 387 1.18 8.67 -12.08
C GLU A 387 1.46 7.77 -13.29
N TYR A 388 0.59 6.81 -13.59
CA TYR A 388 0.76 5.90 -14.73
C TYR A 388 0.66 6.58 -16.09
N THR A 389 0.13 7.81 -16.15
CA THR A 389 0.11 8.58 -17.40
C THR A 389 1.48 9.11 -17.80
N PHE A 390 2.43 9.24 -16.87
CA PHE A 390 3.78 9.73 -17.16
C PHE A 390 4.90 8.81 -16.68
N LEU A 391 4.67 7.92 -15.71
CA LEU A 391 5.66 7.02 -15.13
C LEU A 391 6.52 6.29 -16.17
N LEU A 392 5.88 5.66 -17.17
CA LEU A 392 6.58 4.89 -18.20
C LEU A 392 6.98 5.72 -19.42
N LEU A 393 6.33 6.88 -19.61
CA LEU A 393 6.61 7.77 -20.75
C LEU A 393 7.78 8.72 -20.46
N ALA A 394 7.92 9.16 -19.21
CA ALA A 394 8.96 10.04 -18.72
C ALA A 394 9.52 9.53 -17.37
N PRO A 395 10.32 8.45 -17.36
CA PRO A 395 10.87 7.88 -16.12
C PRO A 395 11.70 8.89 -15.31
N VAL A 396 12.38 9.83 -15.96
CA VAL A 396 13.13 10.90 -15.29
C VAL A 396 12.19 11.82 -14.49
N LEU A 397 11.01 12.11 -15.03
CA LEU A 397 10.01 12.92 -14.34
C LEU A 397 9.45 12.20 -13.11
N PHE A 398 9.29 10.88 -13.20
CA PHE A 398 8.83 10.06 -12.07
C PHE A 398 9.92 9.84 -11.01
N PHE A 399 11.01 9.16 -11.37
CA PHE A 399 12.05 8.77 -10.42
C PHE A 399 12.98 9.92 -10.03
N GLY A 400 13.27 10.83 -10.97
CA GLY A 400 14.22 11.94 -10.78
C GLY A 400 13.61 13.21 -10.21
N PHE A 401 12.29 13.38 -10.30
CA PHE A 401 11.61 14.56 -9.76
C PHE A 401 10.49 14.17 -8.79
N HIS A 402 9.45 13.48 -9.27
CA HIS A 402 8.25 13.22 -8.49
C HIS A 402 8.52 12.44 -7.20
N ALA A 403 9.31 11.36 -7.26
CA ALA A 403 9.66 10.56 -6.09
C ALA A 403 10.50 11.36 -5.06
N ILE A 404 11.42 12.20 -5.54
CA ILE A 404 12.23 13.07 -4.67
C ILE A 404 11.35 14.12 -3.98
N MET A 405 10.47 14.77 -4.74
CA MET A 405 9.53 15.75 -4.20
C MET A 405 8.56 15.13 -3.19
N ALA A 406 8.12 13.89 -3.40
CA ALA A 406 7.36 13.18 -2.38
C ALA A 406 8.16 13.01 -1.09
N GLY A 407 9.41 12.55 -1.17
CA GLY A 407 10.32 12.51 -0.02
C GLY A 407 10.43 13.84 0.71
N ILE A 408 10.68 14.93 -0.03
CA ILE A 408 10.78 16.28 0.55
C ILE A 408 9.46 16.67 1.24
N SER A 409 8.31 16.29 0.69
CA SER A 409 7.00 16.53 1.29
C SER A 409 6.89 15.84 2.65
N PHE A 410 7.29 14.57 2.74
CA PHE A 410 7.35 13.83 4.01
C PHE A 410 8.29 14.49 5.03
N MET A 411 9.49 14.88 4.60
CA MET A 411 10.46 15.54 5.47
C MET A 411 9.95 16.88 6.00
N LEU A 412 9.43 17.75 5.12
CA LEU A 412 8.93 19.08 5.51
C LEU A 412 7.74 18.98 6.46
N MET A 413 6.80 18.09 6.19
CA MET A 413 5.66 17.86 7.09
C MET A 413 6.12 17.37 8.46
N ASN A 414 7.11 16.47 8.52
CA ASN A 414 7.70 16.00 9.78
C ASN A 414 8.39 17.15 10.55
N LEU A 415 9.24 17.93 9.87
CA LEU A 415 9.97 19.05 10.47
C LEU A 415 9.05 20.15 11.02
N LEU A 416 7.96 20.43 10.32
CA LEU A 416 6.97 21.43 10.76
C LEU A 416 6.03 20.91 11.86
N GLY A 417 6.16 19.64 12.24
CA GLY A 417 5.34 19.02 13.26
C GLY A 417 3.89 18.87 12.86
N ALA A 418 3.63 18.54 11.59
CA ALA A 418 2.35 17.94 11.25
C ALA A 418 2.27 16.54 11.87
N ASN A 419 1.04 16.09 12.12
CA ASN A 419 0.69 14.83 12.78
C ASN A 419 -0.62 14.27 12.22
N ILE A 420 -0.64 14.01 10.91
CA ILE A 420 -1.88 13.66 10.20
C ILE A 420 -1.88 12.17 9.85
N GLY A 421 -2.82 11.42 10.42
CA GLY A 421 -3.09 10.03 10.07
C GLY A 421 -4.00 9.90 8.85
N MET A 422 -4.24 8.69 8.37
CA MET A 422 -5.07 8.42 7.19
C MET A 422 -5.53 6.96 7.20
N THR A 423 -6.66 6.68 6.54
CA THR A 423 -7.11 5.31 6.28
C THR A 423 -7.11 4.94 4.81
N LEU A 424 -7.23 5.92 3.90
CA LEU A 424 -7.23 5.65 2.47
C LEU A 424 -5.80 5.70 1.92
N SER A 425 -5.34 6.90 1.58
CA SER A 425 -4.06 7.13 0.91
C SER A 425 -3.58 8.58 1.01
N GLY A 426 -4.24 9.44 1.79
CA GLY A 426 -3.80 10.82 2.00
C GLY A 426 -4.44 11.83 1.04
N GLY A 427 -5.70 11.61 0.66
CA GLY A 427 -6.50 12.56 -0.15
C GLY A 427 -7.18 13.65 0.69
N ALA A 428 -7.91 14.56 0.03
CA ALA A 428 -8.66 15.63 0.67
C ALA A 428 -9.71 15.11 1.67
N VAL A 429 -10.31 13.94 1.40
CA VAL A 429 -11.24 13.29 2.34
C VAL A 429 -10.51 12.88 3.61
N ASP A 430 -9.36 12.20 3.50
CA ASP A 430 -8.55 11.85 4.68
C ASP A 430 -8.08 13.11 5.41
N LEU A 431 -7.72 14.19 4.71
CA LEU A 431 -7.27 15.43 5.32
C LEU A 431 -8.38 16.04 6.17
N LEU A 432 -9.61 16.01 5.68
CA LEU A 432 -10.77 16.47 6.44
C LEU A 432 -10.99 15.58 7.67
N VAL A 433 -11.05 14.26 7.47
CA VAL A 433 -11.44 13.31 8.52
C VAL A 433 -10.37 13.14 9.60
N TYR A 434 -9.09 13.13 9.23
CA TYR A 434 -7.96 12.83 10.13
C TYR A 434 -7.00 13.99 10.35
N GLY A 435 -7.11 15.06 9.56
CA GLY A 435 -6.41 16.31 9.81
C GLY A 435 -7.30 17.31 10.54
N VAL A 436 -8.45 17.66 9.96
CA VAL A 436 -9.27 18.77 10.44
C VAL A 436 -10.16 18.37 11.61
N LEU A 437 -10.97 17.31 11.48
CA LEU A 437 -11.95 16.94 12.50
C LEU A 437 -11.35 16.62 13.88
N PRO A 438 -10.20 15.92 14.00
CA PRO A 438 -9.55 15.66 15.28
C PRO A 438 -9.27 16.88 16.15
N MET A 439 -9.08 18.05 15.52
CA MET A 439 -8.79 19.29 16.25
C MET A 439 -9.93 19.75 17.15
N PHE A 440 -11.15 19.27 16.90
CA PHE A 440 -12.32 19.63 17.68
C PHE A 440 -12.61 18.61 18.80
N ASN A 441 -11.83 17.53 18.90
CA ASN A 441 -12.01 16.51 19.93
C ASN A 441 -11.34 16.92 21.24
N HIS A 442 -11.86 16.39 22.34
CA HIS A 442 -11.32 16.61 23.68
C HIS A 442 -10.02 15.83 23.90
N SER A 443 -9.04 16.48 24.54
CA SER A 443 -7.80 15.86 24.97
C SER A 443 -7.95 15.29 26.37
N VAL A 444 -7.42 14.09 26.62
CA VAL A 444 -7.32 13.55 27.98
C VAL A 444 -6.21 14.19 28.81
N VAL A 445 -5.25 14.85 28.15
CA VAL A 445 -4.19 15.60 28.81
C VAL A 445 -4.72 16.98 29.19
N PRO A 446 -4.76 17.34 30.50
CA PRO A 446 -5.34 18.60 30.95
C PRO A 446 -4.63 19.82 30.36
N GLY A 447 -5.41 20.80 29.90
CA GLY A 447 -4.89 22.06 29.37
C GLY A 447 -4.24 21.96 27.98
N GLN A 448 -4.40 20.83 27.28
CA GLN A 448 -3.92 20.66 25.91
C GLN A 448 -5.08 20.40 24.95
N ASN A 449 -4.92 20.80 23.69
CA ASN A 449 -5.84 20.47 22.61
C ASN A 449 -5.15 19.51 21.66
N LEU A 450 -5.93 18.67 20.98
CA LEU A 450 -5.43 17.88 19.88
C LEU A 450 -5.05 18.80 18.72
N ASN A 451 -3.82 18.64 18.23
CA ASN A 451 -3.30 19.42 17.14
C ASN A 451 -2.62 18.50 16.12
N THR A 452 -3.21 18.42 14.94
CA THR A 452 -2.72 17.63 13.81
C THR A 452 -1.76 18.41 12.90
N GLY A 453 -1.69 19.74 13.05
CA GLY A 453 -0.90 20.59 12.16
C GLY A 453 -1.39 20.61 10.71
N PHE A 454 -2.68 20.34 10.44
CA PHE A 454 -3.20 20.17 9.08
C PHE A 454 -2.96 21.37 8.15
N TRP A 455 -2.85 22.59 8.68
CA TRP A 455 -2.56 23.80 7.89
C TRP A 455 -1.24 23.71 7.13
N TRP A 456 -0.26 22.95 7.64
CA TRP A 456 1.03 22.75 6.97
C TRP A 456 0.87 22.10 5.60
N VAL A 457 -0.20 21.33 5.39
CA VAL A 457 -0.55 20.77 4.08
C VAL A 457 -0.75 21.87 3.04
N PHE A 458 -1.42 22.97 3.39
CA PHE A 458 -1.65 24.09 2.49
C PHE A 458 -0.39 24.92 2.28
N VAL A 459 0.36 25.17 3.36
CA VAL A 459 1.62 25.95 3.32
C VAL A 459 2.65 25.30 2.41
N ILE A 460 2.78 23.96 2.46
CA ILE A 460 3.68 23.20 1.58
C ILE A 460 3.01 22.93 0.22
N GLY A 461 1.73 22.58 0.22
CA GLY A 461 1.00 22.15 -0.97
C GLY A 461 0.87 23.22 -2.04
N ILE A 462 0.55 24.46 -1.68
CA ILE A 462 0.38 25.54 -2.67
C ILE A 462 1.68 25.77 -3.48
N PRO A 463 2.87 25.91 -2.87
CA PRO A 463 4.14 25.90 -3.60
C PRO A 463 4.34 24.65 -4.47
N TYR A 464 3.96 23.46 -4.00
CA TYR A 464 4.07 22.23 -4.78
C TYR A 464 3.27 22.27 -6.08
N ALA A 465 2.04 22.80 -6.06
CA ALA A 465 1.26 22.96 -7.29
C ALA A 465 1.99 23.80 -8.34
N VAL A 466 2.63 24.90 -7.90
CA VAL A 466 3.38 25.81 -8.78
C VAL A 466 4.64 25.12 -9.32
N ILE A 467 5.43 24.48 -8.44
CA ILE A 467 6.67 23.79 -8.83
C ILE A 467 6.35 22.66 -9.80
N TYR A 468 5.37 21.81 -9.49
CA TYR A 468 4.98 20.70 -10.37
C TYR A 468 4.50 21.22 -11.72
N TYR A 469 3.69 22.28 -11.75
CA TYR A 469 3.23 22.88 -13.00
C TYR A 469 4.41 23.29 -13.91
N PHE A 470 5.36 24.07 -13.38
CA PHE A 470 6.48 24.57 -14.17
C PHE A 470 7.48 23.49 -14.58
N VAL A 471 7.70 22.47 -13.74
CA VAL A 471 8.57 21.35 -14.11
C VAL A 471 7.93 20.46 -15.18
N PHE A 472 6.64 20.14 -15.04
CA PHE A 472 5.92 19.28 -15.99
C PHE A 472 5.64 19.97 -17.34
N ILE A 473 5.54 21.31 -17.39
CA ILE A 473 5.35 22.01 -18.66
C ILE A 473 6.68 22.23 -19.41
N PHE A 474 7.80 22.27 -18.68
CA PHE A 474 9.13 22.52 -19.24
C PHE A 474 9.76 21.26 -19.85
N ILE A 475 9.58 20.11 -19.18
CA ILE A 475 10.02 18.79 -19.64
C ILE A 475 9.01 18.25 -20.64
#